data_AF-A0A4Q3BSK0-F1
#
_entry.id   AF-A0A4Q3BSK0-F1
#
_cell.length_a   1.000
_cell.length_b   1.000
_cell.length_c   1.000
_cell.angle_alpha   90.00
_cell.angle_beta   90.00
_cell.angle_gamma   90.00
#
_symmetry.space_group_name_H-M   'P 1'
#
loop_
_entity.id
_entity.type
_entity.pdbx_description
1 polymer ?
#
loop_
_entity_poly.entity_id
_entity_poly.type
_entity_poly.pdbx_seq_one_letter_code
_entity_poly.pdbx_strand_id
1 'polypeptide(L)'
;MKLGEDLQKRLSKKFEPSTVIESTYKGKDLAFKTDSEGNALFLFIGKRDEKGIVKGERFQRVLIKDAEGKVIKDHWDNKGKAT
;
A
#
# COMPACT_ATOMS: atom_id res chain seq x y z
N MET A 1 12.50 -6.70 1.13
CA MET A 1 12.26 -6.62 -0.33
C MET A 1 11.87 -5.20 -0.70
N LYS A 2 12.22 -4.73 -1.90
CA LYS A 2 11.74 -3.43 -2.40
C LYS A 2 10.42 -3.62 -3.15
N LEU A 3 9.50 -2.68 -2.96
CA LEU A 3 8.28 -2.63 -3.76
C LEU A 3 8.65 -2.42 -5.23
N GLY A 4 8.11 -3.22 -6.15
CA GLY A 4 8.37 -3.03 -7.56
C GLY A 4 7.91 -1.64 -8.03
N GLU A 5 8.69 -0.99 -8.89
CA GLU A 5 8.40 0.38 -9.37
C GLU A 5 7.02 0.49 -10.04
N ASP A 6 6.59 -0.57 -10.73
CA ASP A 6 5.26 -0.65 -11.35
C ASP A 6 4.13 -0.58 -10.30
N LEU A 7 4.30 -1.26 -9.17
CA LEU A 7 3.34 -1.22 -8.08
C LEU A 7 3.35 0.12 -7.36
N GLN A 8 4.53 0.72 -7.17
CA GLN A 8 4.66 2.08 -6.63
C GLN A 8 3.91 3.08 -7.52
N LYS A 9 4.08 3.02 -8.85
CA LYS A 9 3.35 3.88 -9.78
C LYS A 9 1.84 3.70 -9.70
N ARG A 10 1.35 2.47 -9.51
CA ARG A 10 -0.08 2.23 -9.28
C ARG A 10 -0.55 2.85 -7.97
N LEU A 11 0.20 2.68 -6.90
CA LEU A 11 -0.14 3.17 -5.56
C LEU A 11 0.05 4.69 -5.38
N SER A 12 0.82 5.33 -6.26
CA SER A 12 0.93 6.79 -6.35
C SER A 12 -0.30 7.45 -6.96
N LYS A 13 -1.25 6.69 -7.53
CA LYS A 13 -2.54 7.24 -7.94
C LYS A 13 -3.38 7.57 -6.71
N LYS A 14 -4.26 8.56 -6.85
CA LYS A 14 -5.31 8.84 -5.86
C LYS A 14 -6.40 7.79 -6.00
N PHE A 15 -6.73 7.19 -4.88
CA PHE A 15 -7.80 6.21 -4.75
C PHE A 15 -8.96 6.81 -3.97
N GLU A 16 -10.03 6.03 -3.82
CA GLU A 16 -11.15 6.42 -2.96
C GLU A 16 -10.64 6.67 -1.53
N PRO A 17 -11.02 7.80 -0.91
CA PRO A 17 -10.57 8.16 0.41
C PRO A 17 -11.17 7.24 1.48
N SER A 18 -10.38 6.94 2.51
CA SER A 18 -10.80 6.14 3.68
C SER A 18 -11.39 4.76 3.35
N THR A 19 -10.92 4.13 2.27
CA THR A 19 -11.39 2.81 1.87
C THR A 19 -10.27 1.76 1.86
N VAL A 20 -10.69 0.49 1.87
CA VAL A 20 -9.78 -0.63 1.66
C VAL A 20 -10.01 -1.13 0.24
N ILE A 21 -8.96 -1.08 -0.57
CA ILE A 21 -8.99 -1.53 -1.95
C ILE A 21 -8.25 -2.85 -2.06
N GLU A 22 -8.93 -3.80 -2.64
CA GLU A 22 -8.44 -5.16 -2.82
C GLU A 22 -8.23 -5.38 -4.31
N SER A 23 -7.07 -5.90 -4.68
CA SER A 23 -6.68 -6.09 -6.08
C SER A 23 -5.80 -7.32 -6.21
N THR A 24 -5.53 -7.76 -7.43
CA THR A 24 -4.62 -8.88 -7.69
C THR A 24 -3.49 -8.41 -8.61
N TYR A 25 -2.26 -8.80 -8.28
CA TYR A 25 -1.07 -8.42 -9.02
C TYR A 25 -0.12 -9.59 -9.20
N LYS A 26 0.13 -9.95 -10.46
CA LYS A 26 1.00 -11.08 -10.84
C LYS A 26 0.65 -12.38 -10.09
N GLY A 27 -0.65 -12.67 -9.95
CA GLY A 27 -1.14 -13.87 -9.26
C GLY A 27 -1.06 -13.81 -7.73
N LYS A 28 -0.74 -12.65 -7.15
CA LYS A 28 -0.81 -12.41 -5.70
C LYS A 28 -1.99 -11.51 -5.38
N ASP A 29 -2.61 -11.73 -4.23
CA ASP A 29 -3.59 -10.83 -3.66
C ASP A 29 -2.91 -9.60 -3.07
N LEU A 30 -3.45 -8.44 -3.39
CA LEU A 30 -3.12 -7.15 -2.83
C LEU A 30 -4.30 -6.64 -2.02
N ALA A 31 -4.01 -6.08 -0.86
CA ALA A 31 -4.95 -5.25 -0.14
C ALA A 31 -4.22 -3.99 0.28
N PHE A 32 -4.77 -2.82 -0.03
CA PHE A 32 -4.20 -1.56 0.45
C PHE A 32 -5.27 -0.66 1.02
N LYS A 33 -4.89 0.05 2.09
CA LYS A 33 -5.77 0.98 2.78
C LYS A 33 -5.37 2.40 2.45
N THR A 34 -6.36 3.21 2.11
CA THR A 34 -6.19 4.61 1.76
C THR A 34 -6.55 5.50 2.94
N ASP A 35 -5.93 6.67 3.01
CA ASP A 35 -6.27 7.71 3.97
C ASP A 35 -7.43 8.58 3.48
N SER A 36 -7.85 9.57 4.26
CA SER A 36 -8.90 10.53 3.90
C SER A 36 -8.56 11.38 2.66
N GLU A 37 -7.28 11.48 2.32
CA GLU A 37 -6.84 12.13 1.07
C GLU A 37 -6.81 11.18 -0.15
N GLY A 38 -7.14 9.90 0.02
CA GLY A 38 -7.05 8.89 -1.05
C GLY A 38 -5.63 8.37 -1.30
N ASN A 39 -4.70 8.63 -0.37
CA ASN A 39 -3.32 8.14 -0.45
C ASN A 39 -3.22 6.74 0.17
N ALA A 40 -2.67 5.77 -0.57
CA ALA A 40 -2.42 4.44 -0.03
C ALA A 40 -1.36 4.50 1.09
N LEU A 41 -1.74 4.14 2.32
CA LEU A 41 -0.87 4.14 3.50
C LEU A 41 -0.35 2.75 3.83
N PHE A 42 -1.19 1.73 3.67
CA PHE A 42 -0.83 0.34 3.97
C PHE A 42 -1.02 -0.48 2.72
N LEU A 43 -0.13 -1.44 2.50
CA LEU A 43 -0.21 -2.40 1.43
C LEU A 43 0.15 -3.78 1.98
N PHE A 44 -0.66 -4.76 1.66
CA PHE A 44 -0.45 -6.16 1.92
C PHE A 44 -0.37 -6.87 0.58
N ILE A 45 0.65 -7.70 0.38
CA ILE A 45 0.84 -8.49 -0.83
C ILE A 45 1.13 -9.93 -0.46
N GLY A 46 0.36 -10.87 -1.02
CA GLY A 46 0.51 -12.26 -0.65
C GLY A 46 -0.59 -13.13 -1.18
N LYS A 47 -1.03 -14.08 -0.35
CA LYS A 47 -2.15 -14.95 -0.62
C LYS A 47 -3.26 -14.61 0.36
N ARG A 48 -4.46 -14.33 -0.15
CA ARG A 48 -5.64 -14.17 0.70
C ARG A 48 -6.01 -15.51 1.30
N ASP A 49 -6.18 -15.51 2.61
CA ASP A 49 -6.68 -16.64 3.40
C ASP A 49 -8.23 -16.64 3.41
N GLU A 50 -8.86 -17.73 3.82
CA GLU A 50 -10.34 -17.87 3.86
C GLU A 50 -11.01 -16.83 4.77
N LYS A 51 -10.25 -16.24 5.69
CA LYS A 51 -10.67 -15.12 6.56
C LYS A 51 -10.57 -13.74 5.90
N GLY A 52 -10.17 -13.65 4.63
CA GLY A 52 -9.96 -12.39 3.91
C GLY A 52 -8.61 -11.71 4.19
N ILE A 53 -7.78 -12.28 5.06
CA ILE A 53 -6.47 -11.70 5.44
C ILE A 53 -5.43 -12.06 4.38
N VAL A 54 -4.74 -11.06 3.83
CA VAL A 54 -3.62 -11.26 2.91
C VAL A 54 -2.36 -11.63 3.72
N LYS A 55 -2.02 -12.92 3.71
CA LYS A 55 -0.79 -13.44 4.33
C LYS A 55 0.36 -13.36 3.34
N GLY A 56 1.42 -12.64 3.70
CA GLY A 56 2.53 -12.35 2.80
C GLY A 56 3.42 -11.27 3.34
N GLU A 57 3.72 -10.24 2.54
CA GLU A 57 4.48 -9.07 2.97
C GLU A 57 3.53 -7.89 3.24
N ARG A 58 3.85 -7.12 4.27
CA ARG A 58 3.21 -5.83 4.53
C ARG A 58 4.18 -4.69 4.33
N PHE A 59 3.70 -3.66 3.66
CA PHE A 59 4.40 -2.43 3.41
C PHE A 59 3.58 -1.26 3.97
N GLN A 60 4.29 -0.27 4.47
CA GLN A 60 3.71 0.98 4.96
C GLN A 60 4.31 2.13 4.18
N ARG A 61 3.48 2.97 3.58
CA ARG A 61 3.92 4.19 2.91
C ARG A 61 4.24 5.24 3.95
N VAL A 62 5.42 5.82 3.83
CA VAL A 62 5.86 6.98 4.59
C VAL A 62 5.81 8.15 3.63
N LEU A 63 4.67 8.85 3.63
CA LEU A 63 4.45 10.08 2.90
C LEU A 63 4.52 11.25 3.89
N ILE A 64 5.65 11.96 3.91
CA ILE A 64 5.83 13.15 4.73
C ILE A 64 5.70 14.36 3.82
N LYS A 65 4.75 15.22 4.14
CA LYS A 65 4.54 16.51 3.49
C LYS A 65 5.02 17.63 4.41
N ASP A 66 5.50 18.72 3.82
CA ASP A 66 5.83 19.95 4.52
C ASP A 66 4.58 20.78 4.83
N ALA A 67 4.71 21.87 5.58
CA ALA A 67 3.61 22.79 5.90
C ALA A 67 2.99 23.40 4.63
N GLU A 68 3.79 23.54 3.56
CA GLU A 68 3.34 23.99 2.23
C GLU A 68 2.70 22.87 1.38
N GLY A 69 2.56 21.65 1.92
CA GLY A 69 1.98 20.49 1.21
C GLY A 69 2.94 19.80 0.23
N LYS A 70 4.20 20.25 0.15
CA LYS A 70 5.23 19.64 -0.70
C LYS A 70 5.68 18.30 -0.12
N VAL A 71 5.77 17.27 -0.95
CA VAL A 71 6.23 15.94 -0.53
C VAL A 71 7.74 15.99 -0.23
N ILE A 72 8.10 15.80 1.04
CA ILE A 72 9.49 15.76 1.52
C ILE A 72 10.06 14.34 1.41
N LYS A 73 9.26 13.35 1.82
CA LYS A 73 9.63 11.93 1.75
C LYS A 73 8.44 11.15 1.24
N ASP A 74 8.70 10.28 0.29
CA ASP A 74 7.75 9.28 -0.19
C ASP A 74 8.49 7.97 -0.42
N HIS A 75 8.31 7.01 0.48
CA HIS A 75 8.85 5.67 0.29
C HIS A 75 7.95 4.62 0.95
N TRP A 76 8.08 3.38 0.48
CA TRP A 76 7.42 2.23 1.07
C TRP A 76 8.40 1.47 1.96
N ASP A 77 8.06 1.40 3.24
CA ASP A 77 8.81 0.66 4.26
C ASP A 77 8.26 -0.76 4.36
N ASN A 78 9.13 -1.77 4.24
CA ASN A 78 8.73 -3.17 4.37
C ASN A 78 8.67 -3.53 5.85
N LYS A 79 7.46 -3.75 6.36
CA LYS A 79 7.19 -4.11 7.77
C LYS A 79 7.27 -5.63 8.02
N GLY A 80 7.86 -6.38 7.10
CA GLY A 80 8.04 -7.82 7.19
C GLY A 80 6.78 -8.60 6.79
N LYS A 81 6.66 -9.81 7.33
CA LYS A 81 5.55 -10.70 7.00
C LYS A 81 4.27 -10.26 7.71
N ALA A 82 3.17 -10.22 6.98
CA ALA A 82 1.83 -10.25 7.54
C ALA A 82 1.51 -11.72 7.86
N THR A 83 1.63 -12.08 9.14
CA THR A 83 1.27 -13.41 9.67
C THR A 83 -0.21 -13.46 10.02
#